data_AF-A0A6I2ZI66-F1
#
_entry.id   AF-A0A6I2ZI66-F1
#
_cell.length_a   1.000
_cell.length_b   1.000
_cell.length_c   1.000
_cell.angle_alpha   90.00
_cell.angle_beta   90.00
_cell.angle_gamma   90.00
#
_symmetry.space_group_name_H-M   'P 1'
#
loop_
_entity.id
_entity.type
_entity.pdbx_description
1 polymer ?
#
loop_
_entity_poly.entity_id
_entity_poly.type
_entity_poly.pdbx_seq_one_letter_code
_entity_poly.pdbx_strand_id
1 'polypeptide(L)'
;SGVPDVIGHFDTVVSYDDLTGECATWFAGNGMVVGEAVFVADPSGVAENDGWLLAMVTPRSAAADSSTSVAAATDLVVIDARDVAAGPIARMHLPDRLPFGFHGNYFAQAGEKPRA
;
A
#
# COMPACT_ATOMS: atom_id res chain seq x y z
N SER A 1 16.32 7.50 -1.17
CA SER A 1 17.43 8.47 -1.05
C SER A 1 16.82 9.84 -0.97
N GLY A 2 17.13 10.63 0.06
CA GLY A 2 16.76 12.04 0.09
C GLY A 2 15.62 12.37 1.06
N VAL A 3 15.47 13.68 1.26
CA VAL A 3 14.43 14.34 2.05
C VAL A 3 13.05 13.78 1.64
N PRO A 4 12.12 13.54 2.58
CA PRO A 4 10.72 13.29 2.24
C PRO A 4 10.21 14.36 1.24
N ASP A 5 9.30 13.98 0.34
CA ASP A 5 8.61 14.90 -0.58
C ASP A 5 9.41 15.46 -1.78
N VAL A 6 10.48 14.80 -2.22
CA VAL A 6 11.07 15.11 -3.54
C VAL A 6 10.15 14.57 -4.64
N ILE A 7 9.56 15.47 -5.44
CA ILE A 7 8.70 15.15 -6.60
C ILE A 7 9.31 14.01 -7.43
N GLY A 8 8.53 12.95 -7.66
CA GLY A 8 8.95 11.75 -8.39
C GLY A 8 9.45 10.60 -7.51
N HIS A 9 9.49 10.76 -6.19
CA HIS A 9 9.72 9.65 -5.26
C HIS A 9 8.37 9.02 -4.85
N PHE A 10 8.07 7.85 -5.41
CA PHE A 10 6.92 7.06 -5.00
C PHE A 10 7.28 6.25 -3.75
N ASP A 11 7.46 6.89 -2.59
CA ASP A 11 7.82 6.19 -1.33
C ASP A 11 6.85 6.44 -0.18
N THR A 12 5.72 7.09 -0.48
CA THR A 12 4.64 7.37 0.47
C THR A 12 3.27 6.94 -0.07
N VAL A 13 2.34 6.67 0.86
CA VAL A 13 0.90 6.68 0.59
C VAL A 13 0.32 7.90 1.28
N VAL A 14 -0.50 8.66 0.57
CA VAL A 14 -1.15 9.86 1.08
C VAL A 14 -2.65 9.71 0.92
N SER A 15 -3.40 9.87 2.00
CA SER A 15 -4.83 10.16 1.94
C SER A 15 -5.05 11.66 2.03
N TYR A 16 -5.99 12.16 1.24
CA TYR A 16 -6.40 13.57 1.22
C TYR A 16 -7.92 13.62 1.40
N ASP A 17 -8.37 14.34 2.41
CA ASP A 17 -9.79 14.63 2.62
C ASP A 17 -10.14 15.96 1.95
N ASP A 18 -10.97 15.92 0.91
CA ASP A 18 -11.35 17.10 0.13
C ASP A 18 -12.29 18.05 0.88
N LEU A 19 -12.98 17.57 1.92
CA LEU A 19 -13.89 18.40 2.71
C LEU A 19 -13.14 19.24 3.74
N THR A 20 -12.09 18.69 4.34
CA THR A 20 -11.31 19.33 5.40
C THR A 20 -9.98 19.91 4.91
N GLY A 21 -9.46 19.41 3.78
CA GLY A 21 -8.13 19.70 3.28
C GLY A 21 -7.01 18.98 4.05
N GLU A 22 -7.35 18.05 4.95
CA GLU A 22 -6.38 17.32 5.76
C GLU A 22 -5.68 16.22 4.92
N CYS A 23 -4.37 16.08 5.14
CA CYS A 23 -3.56 15.01 4.58
C CYS A 23 -3.06 14.09 5.70
N ALA A 24 -3.12 12.78 5.48
CA ALA A 24 -2.40 11.81 6.28
C ALA A 24 -1.44 11.02 5.39
N THR A 25 -0.19 10.88 5.86
CA THR A 25 0.90 10.31 5.05
C THR A 25 1.56 9.16 5.80
N TRP A 26 1.75 8.05 5.11
CA TRP A 26 2.64 6.99 5.53
C TRP A 26 3.87 6.92 4.62
N PHE A 27 5.04 6.86 5.23
CA PHE A 27 6.33 6.71 4.55
C PHE A 27 6.82 5.26 4.66
N ALA A 28 7.05 4.62 3.51
CA ALA A 28 7.44 3.21 3.45
C ALA A 28 8.90 2.95 3.85
N GLY A 29 9.68 4.01 4.07
CA GLY A 29 11.06 3.93 4.50
C GLY A 29 12.05 4.23 3.38
N ASN A 30 13.26 4.59 3.80
CA ASN A 30 14.35 4.94 2.88
C ASN A 30 14.69 3.77 1.97
N GLY A 31 14.85 4.06 0.67
CA GLY A 31 15.26 3.03 -0.29
C GLY A 31 14.10 2.21 -0.85
N MET A 32 12.88 2.37 -0.32
CA MET A 32 11.68 1.70 -0.82
C MET A 32 10.98 2.51 -1.91
N VAL A 33 10.13 1.83 -2.65
CA VAL A 33 9.19 2.37 -3.63
C VAL A 33 7.83 1.71 -3.38
N VAL A 34 6.77 2.50 -3.29
CA VAL A 34 5.38 2.09 -3.15
C VAL A 34 4.71 2.15 -4.51
N GLY A 35 4.05 1.07 -4.91
CA GLY A 35 3.20 1.01 -6.10
C GLY A 35 1.86 1.74 -5.89
N GLU A 36 0.98 1.69 -6.90
CA GLU A 36 -0.37 2.24 -6.79
C GLU A 36 -1.12 1.63 -5.59
N ALA A 37 -1.76 2.49 -4.79
CA ALA A 37 -2.65 2.06 -3.72
C ALA A 37 -4.03 1.71 -4.29
N VAL A 38 -4.52 0.51 -4.00
CA VAL A 38 -5.81 0.00 -4.44
C VAL A 38 -6.74 -0.08 -3.24
N PHE A 39 -7.88 0.60 -3.29
CA PHE A 39 -8.89 0.54 -2.23
C PHE A 39 -9.69 -0.76 -2.27
N VAL A 40 -9.93 -1.31 -1.08
CA VAL A 40 -10.74 -2.49 -0.83
C VAL A 40 -11.78 -2.13 0.22
N ALA A 41 -13.04 -2.03 -0.19
CA ALA A 41 -14.14 -1.71 0.72
C ALA A 41 -14.36 -2.80 1.77
N ASP A 42 -14.61 -2.37 3.01
CA ASP A 42 -15.24 -3.23 4.01
C ASP A 42 -16.70 -3.47 3.58
N PRO A 43 -17.14 -4.73 3.37
CA PRO A 43 -18.53 -5.02 3.02
C PRO A 43 -19.56 -4.57 4.07
N SER A 44 -19.11 -4.36 5.31
CA SER A 44 -19.92 -3.83 6.41
C SER A 44 -19.71 -2.32 6.66
N GLY A 45 -18.84 -1.69 5.88
CA GLY A 45 -18.54 -0.26 5.94
C GLY A 45 -19.72 0.62 5.57
N VAL A 46 -19.75 1.83 6.12
CA VAL A 46 -20.81 2.83 5.93
C VAL A 46 -20.28 4.16 5.40
N ALA A 47 -19.02 4.49 5.67
CA ALA A 47 -18.31 5.64 5.12
C ALA A 47 -17.53 5.26 3.85
N GLU A 48 -17.21 6.26 3.03
CA GLU A 48 -16.48 6.07 1.76
C GLU A 48 -15.12 5.39 1.96
N ASN A 49 -14.42 5.73 3.04
CA ASN A 49 -13.11 5.19 3.37
C ASN A 49 -13.15 4.01 4.34
N ASP A 50 -14.32 3.43 4.62
CA ASP A 50 -14.40 2.21 5.44
C ASP A 50 -13.85 1.01 4.63
N GLY A 51 -12.60 0.67 4.91
CA GLY A 51 -11.90 -0.39 4.21
C GLY A 51 -10.39 -0.31 4.36
N TRP A 52 -9.69 -0.82 3.36
CA TRP A 52 -8.24 -0.95 3.36
C TRP A 52 -7.62 -0.46 2.05
N LEU A 53 -6.36 -0.09 2.12
CA LEU A 53 -5.51 0.15 0.96
C LEU A 53 -4.52 -1.00 0.82
N LEU A 54 -4.43 -1.56 -0.38
CA LEU A 54 -3.41 -2.52 -0.78
C LEU A 54 -2.35 -1.82 -1.61
N ALA A 55 -1.08 -2.02 -1.29
CA ALA A 55 0.03 -1.49 -2.11
C ALA A 55 1.23 -2.44 -2.10
N MET A 56 1.97 -2.48 -3.20
CA MET A 56 3.25 -3.21 -3.26
C MET A 56 4.37 -2.28 -2.81
N VAL A 57 5.26 -2.76 -1.94
CA VAL A 57 6.44 -2.04 -1.47
C VAL A 57 7.67 -2.80 -1.92
N THR A 58 8.43 -2.21 -2.84
CA THR A 58 9.59 -2.87 -3.45
C THR A 58 10.87 -2.07 -3.20
N PRO A 59 12.00 -2.73 -2.89
CA PRO A 59 13.29 -2.06 -2.83
C PRO A 59 13.65 -1.42 -4.18
N ARG A 60 14.05 -0.14 -4.13
CA ARG A 60 14.48 0.64 -5.29
C ARG A 60 15.69 0.04 -5.98
N SER A 61 16.59 -0.56 -5.21
CA SER A 61 17.77 -1.27 -5.69
C SER A 61 17.89 -2.61 -4.98
N ALA A 62 18.44 -3.61 -5.67
CA ALA A 62 18.75 -4.92 -5.10
C ALA A 62 19.73 -4.85 -3.92
N ALA A 63 20.49 -3.75 -3.80
CA ALA A 63 21.42 -3.51 -2.69
C ALA A 63 20.79 -2.72 -1.51
N ALA A 64 19.52 -2.35 -1.59
CA ALA A 64 18.94 -1.29 -0.75
C ALA A 64 18.32 -1.74 0.59
N ASP A 65 18.32 -3.02 0.97
CA ASP A 65 17.75 -3.38 2.29
C ASP A 65 18.44 -4.55 3.01
N SER A 66 18.68 -4.33 4.30
CA SER A 66 19.26 -5.24 5.31
C SER A 66 18.35 -5.39 6.55
N SER A 67 17.17 -4.78 6.54
CA SER A 67 16.16 -4.79 7.61
C SER A 67 14.99 -5.75 7.37
N THR A 68 14.81 -6.21 6.13
CA THR A 68 13.97 -7.37 5.79
C THR A 68 14.77 -8.66 5.96
N SER A 69 14.20 -9.68 6.60
CA SER A 69 14.83 -11.00 6.80
C SER A 69 15.07 -11.78 5.50
N VAL A 70 14.70 -11.20 4.36
CA VAL A 70 14.86 -11.68 2.99
C VAL A 70 15.35 -10.50 2.15
N ALA A 71 16.63 -10.14 2.29
CA ALA A 71 17.22 -8.97 1.63
C ALA A 71 16.82 -8.91 0.15
N ALA A 72 16.07 -7.85 -0.22
CA ALA A 72 15.54 -7.53 -1.56
C ALA A 72 14.12 -8.01 -1.97
N ALA A 73 13.33 -8.61 -1.08
CA ALA A 73 11.94 -9.01 -1.40
C ALA A 73 10.96 -7.83 -1.53
N THR A 74 9.88 -8.03 -2.30
CA THR A 74 8.73 -7.11 -2.32
C THR A 74 7.73 -7.50 -1.24
N ASP A 75 7.07 -6.52 -0.63
CA ASP A 75 5.94 -6.75 0.26
C ASP A 75 4.63 -6.31 -0.37
N LEU A 76 3.55 -7.03 -0.09
CA LEU A 76 2.19 -6.49 -0.18
C LEU A 76 1.81 -5.96 1.20
N VAL A 77 1.51 -4.67 1.30
CA VAL A 77 1.03 -4.05 2.55
C VAL A 77 -0.47 -3.88 2.52
N VAL A 78 -1.09 -4.01 3.70
CA VAL A 78 -2.49 -3.67 3.97
C VAL A 78 -2.50 -2.52 4.96
N ILE A 79 -3.09 -1.39 4.59
CA ILE A 79 -3.19 -0.17 5.41
C ILE A 79 -4.67 0.07 5.72
N ASP A 80 -5.00 0.47 6.94
CA ASP A 80 -6.36 0.93 7.26
C ASP A 80 -6.62 2.26 6.55
N ALA A 81 -7.63 2.32 5.68
CA ALA A 81 -7.91 3.51 4.88
C ALA A 81 -8.38 4.71 5.73
N ARG A 82 -8.78 4.47 6.99
CA ARG A 82 -9.21 5.51 7.95
C ARG A 82 -8.05 6.12 8.72
N ASP A 83 -6.90 5.45 8.76
CA ASP A 83 -5.71 5.92 9.46
C ASP A 83 -4.45 5.52 8.69
N VAL A 84 -4.23 6.21 7.56
CA VAL A 84 -3.06 5.96 6.71
C VAL A 84 -1.77 6.22 7.48
N ALA A 85 -1.70 7.25 8.33
CA ALA A 85 -0.49 7.64 9.04
C ALA A 85 0.02 6.57 10.03
N ALA A 86 -0.86 5.73 10.58
CA ALA A 86 -0.46 4.59 11.40
C ALA A 86 0.33 3.51 10.62
N GLY A 87 0.24 3.53 9.28
CA GLY A 87 0.94 2.60 8.40
C GLY A 87 0.27 1.22 8.32
N PRO A 88 1.00 0.22 7.78
CA PRO A 88 0.43 -1.09 7.50
C PRO A 88 0.00 -1.84 8.77
N ILE A 89 -1.24 -2.30 8.78
CA ILE A 89 -1.77 -3.22 9.81
C ILE A 89 -1.40 -4.68 9.51
N ALA A 90 -1.02 -4.97 8.27
CA ALA A 90 -0.50 -6.27 7.86
C ALA A 90 0.50 -6.13 6.71
N ARG A 91 1.40 -7.11 6.61
CA ARG A 91 2.45 -7.18 5.60
C ARG A 91 2.67 -8.62 5.16
N MET A 92 2.52 -8.88 3.88
CA MET A 92 2.83 -10.17 3.26
C MET A 92 4.16 -10.04 2.53
N HIS A 93 5.17 -10.80 2.99
CA HIS A 93 6.47 -10.86 2.36
C HIS A 93 6.44 -11.81 1.16
N LEU A 94 6.75 -11.31 -0.03
CA LEU A 94 6.87 -12.15 -1.22
C LEU A 94 8.26 -12.80 -1.22
N PRO A 95 8.41 -14.01 -1.79
CA PRO A 95 9.71 -14.67 -1.86
C PRO A 95 10.68 -13.97 -2.82
N ASP A 96 10.17 -13.18 -3.77
CA ASP A 96 10.92 -12.55 -4.84
C ASP A 96 10.66 -11.04 -4.94
N ARG A 97 11.60 -10.34 -5.55
CA ARG A 97 11.44 -8.93 -5.91
C ARG A 97 10.55 -8.80 -7.15
N LEU A 98 9.46 -8.06 -7.02
CA LEU A 98 8.70 -7.58 -8.17
C LEU A 98 9.26 -6.22 -8.65
N PRO A 99 9.39 -6.02 -9.98
CA PRO A 99 9.65 -4.70 -10.55
C PRO A 99 8.55 -3.70 -10.17
N PHE A 100 8.88 -2.41 -10.24
CA PHE A 100 7.88 -1.36 -10.08
C PHE A 100 6.80 -1.50 -11.17
N GLY A 101 5.56 -1.68 -10.74
CA GLY A 101 4.40 -1.88 -11.60
C GLY A 101 3.76 -0.56 -12.04
N PHE A 102 2.58 -0.67 -12.65
CA PHE A 102 1.73 0.47 -12.99
C PHE A 102 0.44 0.41 -12.17
N HIS A 103 -0.63 -0.13 -12.77
CA HIS A 103 -1.95 -0.16 -12.16
C HIS A 103 -2.32 -1.53 -11.60
N GLY A 104 -3.19 -1.53 -10.60
CA GLY A 104 -3.79 -2.70 -9.98
C GLY A 104 -5.29 -2.52 -9.76
N ASN A 105 -6.01 -3.63 -9.61
CA ASN A 105 -7.43 -3.61 -9.27
C ASN A 105 -7.72 -4.77 -8.32
N TYR A 106 -8.66 -4.55 -7.39
CA TYR A 106 -9.20 -5.58 -6.52
C TYR A 106 -10.59 -6.00 -7.00
N PHE A 107 -10.85 -7.31 -6.98
CA PHE A 107 -12.17 -7.86 -7.27
C PHE A 107 -12.59 -8.72 -6.08
N ALA A 108 -13.70 -8.35 -5.46
CA ALA A 108 -14.31 -9.21 -4.46
C ALA A 108 -14.66 -10.56 -5.09
N GLN A 109 -14.56 -11.63 -4.31
CA GLN A 109 -15.03 -12.93 -4.77
C GLN A 109 -16.52 -12.82 -5.12
N ALA A 110 -16.90 -13.25 -6.33
CA ALA A 110 -18.31 -13.36 -6.68
C ALA A 110 -18.98 -14.31 -5.67
N GLY A 111 -20.08 -13.85 -5.06
CA GLY A 111 -20.88 -14.69 -4.16
C GLY A 111 -21.21 -16.01 -4.84
N GLU A 112 -21.04 -17.12 -4.13
CA GLU A 112 -21.41 -18.43 -4.64
C GLU A 112 -22.90 -18.38 -5.05
N LYS A 113 -23.24 -18.78 -6.29
CA LYS A 113 -24.64 -18.90 -6.68
C LYS A 113 -25.32 -19.86 -5.69
N PRO A 114 -26.50 -19.53 -5.13
CA PRO A 114 -27.27 -20.50 -4.37
C PRO A 114 -27.43 -21.77 -5.22
N ARG A 115 -27.00 -22.92 -4.70
CA ARG A 115 -27.31 -24.20 -5.35
C ARG A 115 -28.83 -24.36 -5.31
N ALA A 116 -29.44 -24.54 -6.49
CA ALA A 116 -30.86 -24.84 -6.63
C ALA A 116 -31.21 -26.20 -6.01
#